data_AF-A0A963XHD5-F1
#
_entry.id   AF-A0A963XHD5-F1
#
_cell.length_a   1.000
_cell.length_b   1.000
_cell.length_c   1.000
_cell.angle_alpha   90.00
_cell.angle_beta   90.00
_cell.angle_gamma   90.00
#
_symmetry.space_group_name_H-M   'P 1'
#
loop_
_entity.id
_entity.type
_entity.pdbx_description
1 polymer ?
#
loop_
_entity_poly.entity_id
_entity_poly.type
_entity_poly.pdbx_seq_one_letter_code
_entity_poly.pdbx_strand_id
1 'polypeptide(L)'
;MKNSPEFGRGAVAGFRSRRRRVDAAALFGGEPPALLFDDEQMVLKNISASGSGAFASDRDTGDDALEVSRLGVLRLMQHGEEIFCGAARIARTENQSGGTFAGLALESDEFDLADLQRRNFAAIMRALPGAQAQSLTQGDNGFLRADRKPSESLFGFENLNAELDRVSERFSRGDIIGGMADGREVLLKARADFGPRWRDEAVDEIRRHELATFAHRCPLTRRSFNRPRGYPGDAPLLDQIYGLGEAVLWPHPATIGGQVSFFVVHSSACWAVRLRREILAREIDRTCAGVEGGARILSVACGHLRELELAERVRDGGLKTFYALDQDGESIKEVRDSFPDLPIETVEGSVRGIISKKTTFEDIDFAYAAGLLDYLVAPVAMRLIERMFSFLKPGGCLLVANFTPAGEDIGYMEAFMDWWLIYRTSDELRELLSGLPGDEVANIEIYEDMRGVVTYAVVEKA
;
A
#
# COMPACT_ATOMS: atom_id res chain seq x y z
N MET A 1 27.63 60.83 25.71
CA MET A 1 28.82 60.06 25.27
C MET A 1 28.55 58.60 25.55
N LYS A 2 28.65 57.75 24.52
CA LYS A 2 28.61 56.27 24.53
C LYS A 2 27.24 55.62 24.78
N ASN A 3 26.81 54.59 24.05
CA ASN A 3 27.23 53.94 22.80
C ASN A 3 26.01 53.09 22.37
N SER A 4 25.65 53.15 21.08
CA SER A 4 24.76 52.18 20.45
C SER A 4 25.42 50.80 20.41
N PRO A 5 24.71 49.68 20.59
CA PRO A 5 25.19 48.38 20.14
C PRO A 5 24.68 48.12 18.72
N GLU A 6 25.64 47.81 17.86
CA GLU A 6 25.50 47.42 16.46
C GLU A 6 24.67 46.14 16.31
N PHE A 7 23.77 46.12 15.32
CA PHE A 7 23.17 44.90 14.80
C PHE A 7 24.25 44.08 14.09
N GLY A 8 24.92 43.21 14.84
CA GLY A 8 25.78 42.17 14.29
C GLY A 8 24.96 41.21 13.43
N ARG A 9 25.40 41.03 12.18
CA ARG A 9 24.95 39.94 11.30
C ARG A 9 25.30 38.61 11.96
N GLY A 10 24.36 38.07 12.74
CA GLY A 10 24.41 36.70 13.22
C GLY A 10 24.30 35.77 12.02
N ALA A 11 25.37 35.01 11.77
CA ALA A 11 25.37 33.90 10.84
C ALA A 11 24.14 33.02 11.13
N VAL A 12 23.32 32.81 10.10
CA VAL A 12 22.31 31.77 10.09
C VAL A 12 23.08 30.46 10.18
N ALA A 13 23.31 29.98 11.39
CA ALA A 13 23.64 28.59 11.63
C ALA A 13 22.45 27.80 11.11
N GLY A 14 22.58 27.33 9.87
CA GLY A 14 21.59 26.51 9.22
C GLY A 14 21.27 25.35 10.15
N PHE A 15 20.09 25.42 10.76
CA PHE A 15 19.46 24.31 11.44
C PHE A 15 19.14 23.30 10.33
N ARG A 16 20.15 22.55 9.87
CA ARG A 16 19.92 21.31 9.14
C ARG A 16 19.20 20.44 10.16
N SER A 17 17.89 20.37 10.05
CA SER A 17 17.08 19.39 10.77
C SER A 17 17.82 18.06 10.67
N ARG A 18 17.99 17.37 11.79
CA ARG A 18 18.59 16.03 11.78
C ARG A 18 17.69 15.18 10.87
N ARG A 19 18.08 15.03 9.60
CA ARG A 19 17.36 14.24 8.61
C ARG A 19 17.25 12.83 9.18
N ARG A 20 16.01 12.32 9.30
CA ARG A 20 15.71 11.07 10.00
C ARG A 20 16.51 9.94 9.35
N ARG A 21 17.49 9.42 10.08
CA ARG A 21 18.28 8.27 9.66
C ARG A 21 17.55 7.00 10.09
N VAL A 22 17.36 6.08 9.17
CA VAL A 22 16.63 4.82 9.37
C VAL A 22 17.61 3.66 9.42
N ASP A 23 17.27 2.64 10.19
CA ASP A 23 18.00 1.38 10.21
C ASP A 23 17.85 0.67 8.85
N ALA A 24 18.95 0.17 8.29
CA ALA A 24 18.97 -0.40 6.95
C ALA A 24 18.25 -1.76 6.90
N ALA A 25 18.39 -2.59 7.93
CA ALA A 25 17.68 -3.87 7.97
C ALA A 25 16.16 -3.62 8.07
N ALA A 26 15.73 -2.63 8.84
CA ALA A 26 14.34 -2.22 8.90
C ALA A 26 13.82 -1.67 7.56
N LEU A 27 14.61 -0.83 6.87
CA LEU A 27 14.22 -0.25 5.58
C LEU A 27 14.10 -1.31 4.48
N PHE A 28 15.04 -2.25 4.42
CA PHE A 28 15.14 -3.23 3.33
C PHE A 28 14.55 -4.60 3.69
N GLY A 29 13.62 -4.66 4.65
CA GLY A 29 12.87 -5.89 4.96
C GLY A 29 13.72 -7.04 5.50
N GLY A 30 14.85 -6.75 6.12
CA GLY A 30 15.79 -7.73 6.67
C GLY A 30 16.94 -8.12 5.74
N GLU A 31 16.88 -7.74 4.46
CA GLU A 31 17.94 -8.00 3.47
C GLU A 31 18.49 -6.68 2.89
N PRO A 32 19.33 -5.96 3.65
CA PRO A 32 19.96 -4.74 3.16
C PRO A 32 20.96 -5.03 2.04
N PRO A 33 21.06 -4.15 1.03
CA PRO A 33 22.06 -4.26 -0.02
C PRO A 33 23.47 -4.16 0.55
N ALA A 34 24.40 -4.85 -0.11
CA ALA A 34 25.82 -4.65 0.14
C ALA A 34 26.19 -3.22 -0.26
N LEU A 35 26.87 -2.51 0.64
CA LEU A 35 27.43 -1.20 0.30
C LEU A 35 28.86 -1.41 -0.19
N LEU A 36 29.20 -0.85 -1.34
CA LEU A 36 30.59 -0.69 -1.77
C LEU A 36 30.95 0.78 -1.80
N PHE A 37 32.17 1.09 -1.37
CA PHE A 37 32.78 2.40 -1.56
C PHE A 37 34.09 2.21 -2.32
N ASP A 38 34.11 2.66 -3.58
CA ASP A 38 35.06 2.22 -4.59
C ASP A 38 35.10 0.69 -4.67
N ASP A 39 36.20 0.05 -4.26
CA ASP A 39 36.40 -1.39 -4.28
C ASP A 39 36.20 -2.06 -2.90
N GLU A 40 35.88 -1.27 -1.87
CA GLU A 40 35.75 -1.73 -0.48
C GLU A 40 34.29 -2.13 -0.18
N GLN A 41 34.07 -3.40 0.17
CA GLN A 41 32.75 -3.88 0.58
C GLN A 41 32.52 -3.64 2.08
N MET A 42 31.38 -3.05 2.41
CA MET A 42 31.00 -2.67 3.76
C MET A 42 29.58 -3.14 4.11
N VAL A 43 29.33 -3.36 5.39
CA VAL A 43 28.00 -3.75 5.91
C VAL A 43 27.18 -2.50 6.18
N LEU A 44 26.16 -2.24 5.37
CA LEU A 44 25.22 -1.14 5.56
C LEU A 44 24.42 -1.31 6.86
N LYS A 45 24.44 -0.28 7.72
CA LYS A 45 23.70 -0.29 9.00
C LYS A 45 22.54 0.68 9.02
N ASN A 46 22.73 1.87 8.48
CA ASN A 46 21.69 2.89 8.48
C ASN A 46 21.85 3.85 7.31
N ILE A 47 20.75 4.46 6.91
CA ILE A 47 20.65 5.26 5.70
C ILE A 47 19.70 6.43 5.91
N SER A 48 19.89 7.49 5.15
CA SER A 48 19.14 8.75 5.19
C SER A 48 19.21 9.38 3.81
N ALA A 49 18.33 10.32 3.45
CA ALA A 49 18.36 10.95 2.13
C ALA A 49 19.75 11.48 1.69
N SER A 50 20.60 11.91 2.62
CA SER A 50 21.92 12.49 2.29
C SER A 50 23.12 11.56 2.47
N GLY A 51 22.91 10.28 2.79
CA GLY A 51 24.03 9.36 2.99
C GLY A 51 23.74 8.19 3.90
N SER A 52 24.75 7.35 4.08
CA SER A 52 24.67 6.05 4.75
C SER A 52 25.72 5.89 5.84
N GLY A 53 25.60 4.83 6.62
CA GLY A 53 26.54 4.45 7.66
C GLY A 53 26.78 2.95 7.58
N ALA A 54 28.04 2.56 7.53
CA ALA A 54 28.43 1.19 7.27
C ALA A 54 29.64 0.77 8.12
N PHE A 55 29.77 -0.52 8.37
CA PHE A 55 30.96 -1.10 8.99
C PHE A 55 31.87 -1.72 7.94
N ALA A 56 33.14 -1.39 7.99
CA ALA A 56 34.20 -2.14 7.32
C ALA A 56 34.77 -3.18 8.28
N SER A 57 35.09 -4.37 7.78
CA SER A 57 35.81 -5.39 8.54
C SER A 57 37.31 -5.10 8.56
N ASP A 58 37.95 -5.23 9.73
CA ASP A 58 39.39 -4.95 9.95
C ASP A 58 40.37 -5.79 9.08
N ARG A 59 39.88 -6.75 8.29
CA ARG A 59 40.72 -7.68 7.50
C ARG A 59 40.95 -7.25 6.05
N ASP A 60 40.16 -6.32 5.51
CA ASP A 60 40.14 -6.01 4.07
C ASP A 60 40.53 -4.56 3.73
N THR A 61 40.68 -3.68 4.71
CA THR A 61 40.96 -2.25 4.46
C THR A 61 42.46 -1.97 4.35
N GLY A 62 42.91 -1.43 3.21
CA GLY A 62 44.24 -0.82 3.11
C GLY A 62 44.41 0.38 4.05
N ASP A 63 45.66 0.73 4.41
CA ASP A 63 45.98 1.74 5.44
C ASP A 63 45.31 3.13 5.24
N ASP A 64 44.92 3.49 3.99
CA ASP A 64 44.27 4.77 3.64
C ASP A 64 42.78 4.63 3.23
N ALA A 65 42.18 3.44 3.31
CA ALA A 65 40.87 3.16 2.71
C ALA A 65 39.72 3.95 3.36
N LEU A 66 39.84 4.33 4.64
CA LEU A 66 38.80 5.00 5.41
C LEU A 66 39.17 6.43 5.84
N GLU A 67 40.05 7.11 5.11
CA GLU A 67 40.44 8.49 5.42
C GLU A 67 39.24 9.47 5.34
N VAL A 68 39.06 10.29 6.38
CA VAL A 68 37.99 11.29 6.41
C VAL A 68 38.22 12.34 5.32
N SER A 69 37.16 12.68 4.59
CA SER A 69 37.15 13.53 3.39
C SER A 69 37.60 12.87 2.11
N ARG A 70 38.00 11.59 2.13
CA ARG A 70 38.22 10.81 0.90
C ARG A 70 36.93 10.79 0.08
N LEU A 71 37.04 11.21 -1.18
CA LEU A 71 35.99 11.10 -2.19
C LEU A 71 36.10 9.76 -2.91
N GLY A 72 34.96 9.19 -3.26
CA GLY A 72 34.86 7.93 -3.97
C GLY A 72 33.46 7.67 -4.48
N VAL A 73 33.26 6.51 -5.09
CA VAL A 73 31.97 6.10 -5.65
C VAL A 73 31.29 5.15 -4.67
N LEU A 74 30.11 5.53 -4.18
CA LEU A 74 29.26 4.66 -3.36
C LEU A 74 28.31 3.88 -4.27
N ARG A 75 28.33 2.56 -4.15
CA ARG A 75 27.40 1.64 -4.81
C ARG A 75 26.60 0.85 -3.79
N LEU A 76 25.31 0.66 -4.06
CA LEU A 76 24.49 -0.31 -3.33
C LEU A 76 24.18 -1.47 -4.28
N MET A 77 24.55 -2.68 -3.87
CA MET A 77 24.44 -3.89 -4.66
C MET A 77 23.54 -4.91 -3.98
N GLN A 78 22.58 -5.46 -4.71
CA GLN A 78 21.71 -6.53 -4.23
C GLN A 78 21.76 -7.70 -5.21
N HIS A 79 22.21 -8.88 -4.75
CA HIS A 79 22.41 -10.07 -5.59
C HIS A 79 23.15 -9.83 -6.92
N GLY A 80 24.17 -8.96 -6.91
CA GLY A 80 24.98 -8.64 -8.09
C GLY A 80 24.39 -7.54 -9.00
N GLU A 81 23.21 -7.02 -8.69
CA GLU A 81 22.62 -5.87 -9.38
C GLU A 81 22.92 -4.56 -8.62
N GLU A 82 23.32 -3.53 -9.36
CA GLU A 82 23.51 -2.19 -8.82
C GLU A 82 22.17 -1.47 -8.72
N ILE A 83 21.73 -1.18 -7.50
CA ILE A 83 20.46 -0.47 -7.25
C ILE A 83 20.68 1.03 -7.03
N PHE A 84 21.93 1.45 -6.78
CA PHE A 84 22.34 2.85 -6.66
C PHE A 84 23.83 3.01 -6.92
N CYS A 85 24.21 4.12 -7.55
CA CYS A 85 25.59 4.57 -7.72
C CYS A 85 25.63 6.10 -7.62
N GLY A 86 26.54 6.64 -6.82
CA GLY A 86 26.68 8.08 -6.64
C GLY A 86 28.00 8.48 -6.02
N ALA A 87 28.39 9.73 -6.23
CA ALA A 87 29.60 10.28 -5.62
C ALA A 87 29.38 10.51 -4.13
N ALA A 88 30.29 10.02 -3.29
CA ALA A 88 30.22 10.17 -1.86
C ALA A 88 31.59 10.48 -1.27
N ARG A 89 31.60 11.01 -0.05
CA ARG A 89 32.79 11.13 0.78
C ARG A 89 32.63 10.48 2.12
N ILE A 90 33.75 10.08 2.70
CA ILE A 90 33.82 9.67 4.11
C ILE A 90 33.70 10.91 4.99
N ALA A 91 32.53 11.14 5.58
CA ALA A 91 32.27 12.29 6.42
C ALA A 91 32.78 12.11 7.86
N ARG A 92 32.90 10.86 8.33
CA ARG A 92 33.44 10.51 9.65
C ARG A 92 33.83 9.04 9.72
N THR A 93 34.74 8.71 10.62
CA THR A 93 35.07 7.35 11.01
C THR A 93 35.11 7.21 12.53
N GLU A 94 34.68 6.05 13.04
CA GLU A 94 34.65 5.72 14.47
C GLU A 94 35.08 4.26 14.65
N ASN A 95 36.13 4.01 15.43
CA ASN A 95 36.56 2.65 15.75
C ASN A 95 35.64 2.03 16.80
N GLN A 96 35.13 0.84 16.53
CA GLN A 96 34.23 0.12 17.44
C GLN A 96 34.66 -1.35 17.58
N SER A 97 34.09 -2.06 18.57
CA SER A 97 34.37 -3.48 18.77
C SER A 97 33.89 -4.30 17.57
N GLY A 98 34.82 -4.74 16.71
CA GLY A 98 34.53 -5.55 15.53
C GLY A 98 34.69 -4.85 14.18
N GLY A 99 35.18 -3.60 14.15
CA GLY A 99 35.56 -2.91 12.92
C GLY A 99 35.48 -1.39 13.02
N THR A 100 35.81 -0.72 11.92
CA THR A 100 35.64 0.74 11.78
C THR A 100 34.29 1.07 11.16
N PHE A 101 33.50 1.89 11.84
CA PHE A 101 32.27 2.48 11.31
C PHE A 101 32.61 3.71 10.47
N ALA A 102 32.12 3.78 9.24
CA ALA A 102 32.24 4.96 8.38
C ALA A 102 30.87 5.59 8.11
N GLY A 103 30.79 6.91 8.25
CA GLY A 103 29.66 7.70 7.79
C GLY A 103 29.95 8.24 6.39
N LEU A 104 29.20 7.79 5.40
CA LEU A 104 29.33 8.22 4.01
C LEU A 104 28.26 9.27 3.69
N ALA A 105 28.68 10.41 3.14
CA ALA A 105 27.80 11.49 2.72
C ALA A 105 27.81 11.62 1.20
N LEU A 106 26.64 11.73 0.58
CA LEU A 106 26.52 11.95 -0.87
C LEU A 106 26.89 13.42 -1.20
N GLU A 107 27.60 13.61 -2.32
CA GLU A 107 28.09 14.95 -2.74
C GLU A 107 27.06 15.72 -3.58
N SER A 108 26.37 15.02 -4.49
CA SER A 108 25.44 15.65 -5.44
C SER A 108 24.10 14.91 -5.54
N ASP A 109 24.06 13.66 -5.10
CA ASP A 109 22.88 12.80 -5.15
C ASP A 109 22.15 12.78 -3.81
N GLU A 110 20.87 12.40 -3.83
CA GLU A 110 20.12 12.02 -2.63
C GLU A 110 19.55 10.61 -2.80
N PHE A 111 19.53 9.86 -1.71
CA PHE A 111 18.84 8.59 -1.65
C PHE A 111 17.32 8.82 -1.62
N ASP A 112 16.64 8.52 -2.72
CA ASP A 112 15.20 8.25 -2.70
C ASP A 112 14.98 6.87 -2.04
N LEU A 113 14.70 6.88 -0.74
CA LEU A 113 14.56 5.66 0.05
C LEU A 113 13.45 4.74 -0.47
N ALA A 114 12.36 5.31 -1.01
CA ALA A 114 11.27 4.51 -1.56
C ALA A 114 11.69 3.86 -2.88
N ASP A 115 12.44 4.57 -3.72
CA ASP A 115 12.99 4.00 -4.95
C ASP A 115 14.03 2.92 -4.69
N LEU A 116 14.92 3.14 -3.73
CA LEU A 116 15.89 2.15 -3.30
C LEU A 116 15.22 0.87 -2.79
N GLN A 117 14.16 0.99 -1.98
CA GLN A 117 13.39 -0.17 -1.54
C GLN A 117 12.78 -0.94 -2.71
N ARG A 118 12.19 -0.23 -3.69
CA ARG A 118 11.63 -0.85 -4.91
C ARG A 118 12.71 -1.58 -5.71
N ARG A 119 13.87 -0.96 -5.94
CA ARG A 119 14.98 -1.54 -6.71
C ARG A 119 15.63 -2.72 -5.98
N ASN A 120 15.83 -2.60 -4.66
CA ASN A 120 16.33 -3.69 -3.82
C ASN A 120 15.42 -4.92 -3.92
N PHE A 121 14.12 -4.70 -3.80
CA PHE A 121 13.12 -5.76 -3.95
C PHE A 121 13.15 -6.38 -5.35
N ALA A 122 13.18 -5.56 -6.41
CA ALA A 122 13.24 -6.07 -7.78
C ALA A 122 14.49 -6.92 -8.05
N ALA A 123 15.64 -6.52 -7.50
CA ALA A 123 16.89 -7.28 -7.57
C ALA A 123 16.81 -8.63 -6.84
N ILE A 124 16.23 -8.66 -5.63
CA ILE A 124 15.95 -9.92 -4.89
C ILE A 124 15.05 -10.83 -5.72
N MET A 125 13.95 -10.31 -6.25
CA MET A 125 13.00 -11.09 -7.04
C MET A 125 13.63 -11.68 -8.31
N ARG A 126 14.51 -10.94 -8.99
CA ARG A 126 15.24 -11.45 -10.17
C ARG A 126 16.27 -12.52 -9.83
N ALA A 127 16.83 -12.49 -8.63
CA ALA A 127 17.84 -13.45 -8.17
C ALA A 127 17.24 -14.77 -7.68
N LEU A 128 15.92 -14.83 -7.45
CA LEU A 128 15.23 -16.06 -7.06
C LEU A 128 15.27 -17.11 -8.19
N PRO A 129 15.61 -18.38 -7.91
CA PRO A 129 15.53 -19.46 -8.88
C PRO A 129 14.11 -19.60 -9.43
N GLY A 130 13.93 -19.33 -10.72
CA GLY A 130 12.62 -19.32 -11.41
C GLY A 130 12.26 -18.00 -12.09
N ALA A 131 12.87 -16.88 -11.70
CA ALA A 131 12.56 -15.55 -12.26
C ALA A 131 13.19 -15.29 -13.65
N GLN A 132 14.21 -16.05 -14.05
CA GLN A 132 14.91 -15.85 -15.33
C GLN A 132 14.11 -16.30 -16.58
N ALA A 133 12.90 -16.84 -16.43
CA ALA A 133 12.06 -17.25 -17.56
C ALA A 133 11.21 -16.11 -18.18
N GLN A 134 11.27 -14.88 -17.67
CA GLN A 134 10.38 -13.78 -18.10
C GLN A 134 11.07 -12.53 -18.65
N SER A 135 12.31 -12.64 -19.16
CA SER A 135 12.93 -11.52 -19.87
C SER A 135 13.32 -11.90 -21.30
N LEU A 136 12.33 -11.98 -22.18
CA LEU A 136 12.51 -11.67 -23.60
C LEU A 136 11.27 -10.93 -24.14
N THR A 137 11.58 -9.83 -24.84
CA THR A 137 10.77 -8.97 -25.73
C THR A 137 9.85 -7.92 -25.11
N GLN A 138 10.41 -6.70 -24.99
CA GLN A 138 9.74 -5.50 -25.50
C GLN A 138 9.23 -5.77 -26.92
N GLY A 139 7.95 -5.48 -27.16
CA GLY A 139 7.31 -5.58 -28.47
C GLY A 139 6.27 -6.69 -28.56
N ASP A 140 5.15 -6.51 -27.86
CA ASP A 140 3.81 -6.66 -28.45
C ASP A 140 2.75 -6.37 -27.38
N ASN A 141 1.94 -5.35 -27.62
CA ASN A 141 0.70 -5.08 -26.89
C ASN A 141 -0.34 -6.14 -27.26
N GLY A 142 -0.12 -7.35 -26.77
CA GLY A 142 -1.05 -8.48 -26.83
C GLY A 142 -1.39 -8.93 -25.42
N PHE A 143 -2.12 -8.11 -24.66
CA PHE A 143 -2.84 -8.63 -23.50
C PHE A 143 -3.70 -9.78 -24.01
N LEU A 144 -3.44 -10.97 -23.47
CA LEU A 144 -4.27 -12.15 -23.66
C LEU A 144 -5.69 -11.82 -23.17
N ARG A 145 -6.54 -11.32 -24.08
CA ARG A 145 -7.97 -11.62 -24.07
C ARG A 145 -8.07 -13.12 -24.36
N ALA A 146 -7.91 -13.91 -23.30
CA ALA A 146 -8.20 -15.32 -23.37
C ALA A 146 -9.70 -15.49 -23.13
N ASP A 147 -10.47 -15.46 -24.21
CA ASP A 147 -11.70 -16.25 -24.32
C ASP A 147 -11.30 -17.73 -24.17
N ARG A 148 -11.02 -18.17 -22.93
CA ARG A 148 -10.77 -19.57 -22.64
C ARG A 148 -12.11 -20.29 -22.61
N LYS A 149 -12.36 -21.11 -23.64
CA LYS A 149 -13.30 -22.22 -23.54
C LYS A 149 -12.97 -23.04 -22.28
N PRO A 150 -13.97 -23.55 -21.54
CA PRO A 150 -13.73 -24.39 -20.38
C PRO A 150 -13.05 -25.68 -20.84
N SER A 151 -11.73 -25.75 -20.68
CA SER A 151 -10.99 -27.00 -20.76
C SER A 151 -11.22 -27.77 -19.47
N GLU A 152 -11.35 -29.10 -19.58
CA GLU A 152 -11.62 -30.04 -18.49
C GLU A 152 -10.81 -29.74 -17.21
N SER A 153 -11.50 -29.77 -16.07
CA SER A 153 -10.95 -29.57 -14.72
C SER A 153 -9.78 -30.52 -14.44
N LEU A 154 -8.60 -29.95 -14.20
CA LEU A 154 -7.38 -30.69 -13.83
C LEU A 154 -7.05 -30.60 -12.32
N PHE A 155 -7.81 -29.82 -11.55
CA PHE A 155 -7.61 -29.57 -10.11
C PHE A 155 -8.78 -30.18 -9.32
N GLY A 156 -8.68 -31.48 -9.04
CA GLY A 156 -9.55 -32.16 -8.08
C GLY A 156 -9.09 -31.93 -6.64
N PHE A 157 -9.92 -32.30 -5.67
CA PHE A 157 -9.59 -32.21 -4.23
C PHE A 157 -8.29 -32.92 -3.85
N GLU A 158 -8.01 -34.09 -4.42
CA GLU A 158 -6.76 -34.82 -4.18
C GLU A 158 -5.54 -34.02 -4.63
N ASN A 159 -5.66 -33.30 -5.75
CA ASN A 159 -4.59 -32.44 -6.26
C ASN A 159 -4.43 -31.18 -5.38
N LEU A 160 -5.54 -30.60 -4.91
CA LEU A 160 -5.50 -29.48 -3.97
C LEU A 160 -4.78 -29.84 -2.67
N ASN A 161 -5.14 -30.96 -2.04
CA ASN A 161 -4.48 -31.39 -0.80
C ASN A 161 -2.99 -31.69 -1.01
N ALA A 162 -2.61 -32.36 -2.11
CA ALA A 162 -1.21 -32.59 -2.43
C ALA A 162 -0.41 -31.28 -2.63
N GLU A 163 -1.01 -30.27 -3.26
CA GLU A 163 -0.38 -28.96 -3.44
C GLU A 163 -0.30 -28.18 -2.11
N LEU A 164 -1.31 -28.26 -1.25
CA LEU A 164 -1.25 -27.68 0.10
C LEU A 164 -0.18 -28.35 0.96
N ASP A 165 -0.05 -29.69 0.90
CA ASP A 165 1.01 -30.45 1.57
C ASP A 165 2.39 -30.02 1.06
N ARG A 166 2.55 -29.89 -0.27
CA ARG A 166 3.80 -29.40 -0.90
C ARG A 166 4.17 -28.01 -0.40
N VAL A 167 3.20 -27.12 -0.30
CA VAL A 167 3.43 -25.76 0.22
C VAL A 167 3.82 -25.83 1.70
N SER A 168 3.13 -26.63 2.52
CA SER A 168 3.45 -26.79 3.95
C SER A 168 4.82 -27.39 4.21
N GLU A 169 5.29 -28.28 3.34
CA GLU A 169 6.64 -28.83 3.43
C GLU A 169 7.71 -27.72 3.33
N ARG A 170 7.48 -26.68 2.51
CA ARG A 170 8.37 -25.49 2.46
C ARG A 170 8.39 -24.77 3.81
N PHE A 171 7.24 -24.59 4.46
CA PHE A 171 7.16 -23.97 5.79
C PHE A 171 7.95 -24.77 6.84
N SER A 172 7.79 -26.10 6.83
CA SER A 172 8.51 -27.02 7.73
C SER A 172 10.03 -26.99 7.52
N ARG A 173 10.49 -26.70 6.30
CA ARG A 173 11.91 -26.53 5.96
C ARG A 173 12.45 -25.11 6.17
N GLY A 174 11.61 -24.18 6.63
CA GLY A 174 11.98 -22.79 6.92
C GLY A 174 11.90 -21.84 5.73
N ASP A 175 11.44 -22.29 4.56
CA ASP A 175 11.23 -21.46 3.38
C ASP A 175 9.81 -20.87 3.38
N ILE A 176 9.61 -19.88 4.24
CA ILE A 176 8.28 -19.31 4.51
C ILE A 176 7.82 -18.42 3.36
N ILE A 177 8.70 -17.56 2.83
CA ILE A 177 8.36 -16.64 1.74
C ILE A 177 8.07 -17.40 0.45
N GLY A 178 8.88 -18.42 0.12
CA GLY A 178 8.61 -19.29 -1.02
C GLY A 178 7.31 -20.09 -0.84
N GLY A 179 7.05 -20.59 0.37
CA GLY A 179 5.77 -21.22 0.70
C GLY A 179 4.58 -20.29 0.54
N MET A 180 4.67 -19.03 0.98
CA MET A 180 3.60 -18.05 0.81
C MET A 180 3.33 -17.72 -0.66
N ALA A 181 4.39 -17.58 -1.47
CA ALA A 181 4.29 -17.33 -2.91
C ALA A 181 3.57 -18.47 -3.64
N ASP A 182 4.03 -19.71 -3.41
CA ASP A 182 3.40 -20.90 -3.99
C ASP A 182 1.96 -21.06 -3.50
N GLY A 183 1.72 -20.86 -2.20
CA GLY A 183 0.39 -20.96 -1.59
C GLY A 183 -0.60 -19.99 -2.22
N ARG A 184 -0.20 -18.72 -2.43
CA ARG A 184 -1.03 -17.74 -3.13
C ARG A 184 -1.39 -18.21 -4.55
N GLU A 185 -0.42 -18.72 -5.30
CA GLU A 185 -0.63 -19.21 -6.66
C GLU A 185 -1.56 -20.45 -6.69
N VAL A 186 -1.34 -21.42 -5.80
CA VAL A 186 -2.17 -22.62 -5.65
C VAL A 186 -3.61 -22.22 -5.34
N LEU A 187 -3.84 -21.30 -4.39
CA LEU A 187 -5.17 -20.86 -4.03
C LEU A 187 -5.87 -20.12 -5.16
N LEU A 188 -5.14 -19.28 -5.91
CA LEU A 188 -5.71 -18.56 -7.05
C LEU A 188 -6.13 -19.52 -8.18
N LYS A 189 -5.28 -20.52 -8.49
CA LYS A 189 -5.58 -21.58 -9.46
C LYS A 189 -6.77 -22.42 -9.02
N ALA A 190 -6.74 -22.90 -7.78
CA ALA A 190 -7.84 -23.70 -7.21
C ALA A 190 -9.16 -22.90 -7.23
N ARG A 191 -9.14 -21.61 -6.88
CA ARG A 191 -10.33 -20.76 -7.00
C ARG A 191 -10.87 -20.72 -8.42
N ALA A 192 -10.02 -20.53 -9.42
CA ALA A 192 -10.43 -20.51 -10.82
C ALA A 192 -11.03 -21.85 -11.27
N ASP A 193 -10.41 -22.97 -10.85
CA ASP A 193 -10.81 -24.31 -11.25
C ASP A 193 -12.10 -24.80 -10.57
N PHE A 194 -12.29 -24.48 -9.28
CA PHE A 194 -13.54 -24.78 -8.58
C PHE A 194 -14.67 -23.85 -9.00
N GLY A 195 -14.37 -22.61 -9.41
CA GLY A 195 -15.35 -21.63 -9.86
C GLY A 195 -16.41 -21.38 -8.78
N PRO A 196 -17.72 -21.45 -9.10
CA PRO A 196 -18.79 -21.25 -8.10
C PRO A 196 -18.74 -22.20 -6.90
N ARG A 197 -18.13 -23.39 -7.06
CA ARG A 197 -17.99 -24.39 -5.98
C ARG A 197 -16.91 -24.02 -4.97
N TRP A 198 -16.03 -23.08 -5.28
CA TRP A 198 -14.86 -22.71 -4.46
C TRP A 198 -15.20 -22.50 -2.98
N ARG A 199 -16.25 -21.71 -2.73
CA ARG A 199 -16.68 -21.35 -1.38
C ARG A 199 -17.15 -22.56 -0.57
N ASP A 200 -18.01 -23.37 -1.15
CA ASP A 200 -18.73 -24.42 -0.42
C ASP A 200 -17.97 -25.75 -0.39
N GLU A 201 -17.05 -25.95 -1.35
CA GLU A 201 -16.33 -27.20 -1.51
C GLU A 201 -14.85 -27.09 -1.09
N ALA A 202 -14.11 -26.07 -1.53
CA ALA A 202 -12.65 -26.03 -1.33
C ALA A 202 -12.21 -25.29 -0.06
N VAL A 203 -12.84 -24.15 0.26
CA VAL A 203 -12.35 -23.25 1.32
C VAL A 203 -12.36 -23.90 2.70
N ASP A 204 -13.37 -24.71 3.03
CA ASP A 204 -13.44 -25.42 4.30
C ASP A 204 -12.28 -26.41 4.47
N GLU A 205 -11.89 -27.09 3.39
CA GLU A 205 -10.76 -28.03 3.41
C GLU A 205 -9.44 -27.28 3.59
N ILE A 206 -9.24 -26.19 2.84
CA ILE A 206 -8.07 -25.31 2.96
C ILE A 206 -7.93 -24.78 4.40
N ARG A 207 -9.05 -24.44 5.05
CA ARG A 207 -9.06 -23.93 6.43
C ARG A 207 -8.76 -25.00 7.49
N ARG A 208 -9.04 -26.28 7.20
CA ARG A 208 -8.65 -27.41 8.07
C ARG A 208 -7.18 -27.79 7.92
N HIS A 209 -6.57 -27.42 6.80
CA HIS A 209 -5.16 -27.66 6.54
C HIS A 209 -4.25 -26.83 7.46
N GLU A 210 -3.06 -27.36 7.79
CA GLU A 210 -2.13 -26.70 8.72
C GLU A 210 -1.61 -25.33 8.22
N LEU A 211 -1.64 -25.10 6.90
CA LEU A 211 -1.33 -23.81 6.29
C LEU A 211 -2.19 -22.66 6.81
N ALA A 212 -3.46 -22.92 7.15
CA ALA A 212 -4.31 -21.90 7.78
C ALA A 212 -3.71 -21.42 9.12
N THR A 213 -3.12 -22.35 9.89
CA THR A 213 -2.44 -22.02 11.16
C THR A 213 -1.21 -21.15 10.92
N PHE A 214 -0.45 -21.37 9.84
CA PHE A 214 0.67 -20.52 9.47
C PHE A 214 0.22 -19.14 8.99
N ALA A 215 -0.78 -19.08 8.11
CA ALA A 215 -1.36 -17.85 7.58
C ALA A 215 -1.90 -16.95 8.72
N HIS A 216 -2.59 -17.53 9.71
CA HIS A 216 -3.12 -16.82 10.88
C HIS A 216 -2.07 -16.37 11.90
N ARG A 217 -0.78 -16.66 11.70
CA ARG A 217 0.30 -16.00 12.44
C ARG A 217 0.49 -14.54 12.00
N CYS A 218 -0.02 -14.16 10.82
CA CYS A 218 -0.11 -12.78 10.40
C CYS A 218 -1.27 -12.07 11.12
N PRO A 219 -1.01 -10.95 11.84
CA PRO A 219 -2.05 -10.18 12.51
C PRO A 219 -3.16 -9.69 11.58
N LEU A 220 -2.82 -9.26 10.36
CA LEU A 220 -3.80 -8.82 9.35
C LEU A 220 -4.75 -9.96 8.96
N THR A 221 -4.18 -11.11 8.60
CA THR A 221 -4.95 -12.28 8.17
C THR A 221 -5.90 -12.73 9.28
N ARG A 222 -5.38 -12.83 10.51
CA ARG A 222 -6.17 -13.24 11.68
C ARG A 222 -7.26 -12.22 12.03
N ARG A 223 -6.97 -10.93 12.00
CA ARG A 223 -7.96 -9.89 12.28
C ARG A 223 -9.09 -9.93 11.27
N SER A 224 -8.75 -10.03 9.98
CA SER A 224 -9.71 -10.13 8.90
C SER A 224 -10.64 -11.33 9.08
N PHE A 225 -10.06 -12.50 9.37
CA PHE A 225 -10.82 -13.73 9.62
C PHE A 225 -11.76 -13.61 10.83
N ASN A 226 -11.29 -13.00 11.92
CA ASN A 226 -12.07 -12.86 13.16
C ASN A 226 -13.14 -11.77 13.11
N ARG A 227 -13.05 -10.81 12.17
CA ARG A 227 -14.02 -9.74 11.94
C ARG A 227 -14.46 -9.04 13.24
N PRO A 228 -13.56 -8.44 14.03
CA PRO A 228 -13.93 -7.87 15.33
C PRO A 228 -14.94 -6.71 15.22
N ARG A 229 -14.99 -6.00 14.09
CA ARG A 229 -16.03 -5.00 13.78
C ARG A 229 -17.24 -5.56 13.00
N GLY A 230 -17.31 -6.88 12.81
CA GLY A 230 -18.38 -7.58 12.09
C GLY A 230 -18.13 -7.76 10.58
N TYR A 231 -17.01 -7.27 10.05
CA TYR A 231 -16.62 -7.41 8.64
C TYR A 231 -15.09 -7.55 8.48
N PRO A 232 -14.58 -8.17 7.40
CA PRO A 232 -13.18 -8.59 7.28
C PRO A 232 -12.19 -7.46 6.93
N GLY A 233 -12.66 -6.35 6.37
CA GLY A 233 -11.84 -5.22 5.94
C GLY A 233 -12.01 -3.98 6.80
N ASP A 234 -12.00 -4.14 8.13
CA ASP A 234 -12.34 -3.04 9.05
C ASP A 234 -11.29 -1.93 9.14
N ALA A 235 -11.73 -0.74 9.59
CA ALA A 235 -10.88 0.45 9.59
C ALA A 235 -9.55 0.26 10.36
N PRO A 236 -9.50 -0.40 11.54
CA PRO A 236 -8.22 -0.69 12.18
C PRO A 236 -7.35 -1.70 11.40
N LEU A 237 -7.93 -2.63 10.63
CA LEU A 237 -7.15 -3.47 9.71
C LEU A 237 -6.53 -2.63 8.59
N LEU A 238 -7.27 -1.66 8.04
CA LEU A 238 -6.73 -0.75 7.03
C LEU A 238 -5.61 0.13 7.60
N ASP A 239 -5.75 0.62 8.84
CA ASP A 239 -4.66 1.32 9.55
C ASP A 239 -3.39 0.46 9.59
N GLN A 240 -3.49 -0.83 9.89
CA GLN A 240 -2.34 -1.73 9.88
C GLN A 240 -1.71 -1.88 8.49
N ILE A 241 -2.51 -1.92 7.40
CA ILE A 241 -2.00 -1.93 6.02
C ILE A 241 -1.24 -0.63 5.70
N TYR A 242 -1.69 0.50 6.25
CA TYR A 242 -1.04 1.81 6.14
C TYR A 242 0.21 1.95 7.02
N GLY A 243 0.47 1.00 7.92
CA GLY A 243 1.54 1.11 8.92
C GLY A 243 1.19 2.06 10.07
N LEU A 244 -0.10 2.25 10.35
CA LEU A 244 -0.67 3.09 11.41
C LEU A 244 -1.36 2.24 12.50
N GLY A 245 -1.76 2.91 13.58
CA GLY A 245 -2.52 2.33 14.70
C GLY A 245 -1.67 2.05 15.94
N GLU A 246 -2.33 1.67 17.05
CA GLU A 246 -1.66 1.16 18.24
C GLU A 246 -0.69 0.06 17.83
N ALA A 247 0.49 0.04 18.45
CA ALA A 247 1.58 -0.89 18.13
C ALA A 247 1.08 -2.33 18.10
N VAL A 248 0.60 -2.77 16.92
CA VAL A 248 0.51 -4.18 16.61
C VAL A 248 1.90 -4.67 16.88
N LEU A 249 2.03 -5.58 17.85
CA LEU A 249 3.25 -6.30 18.10
C LEU A 249 3.49 -7.13 16.84
N TRP A 250 4.09 -6.49 15.83
CA TRP A 250 4.48 -7.13 14.60
C TRP A 250 5.45 -8.22 15.01
N PRO A 251 5.18 -9.47 14.61
CA PRO A 251 6.10 -10.55 14.93
C PRO A 251 7.48 -10.21 14.37
N HIS A 252 8.53 -10.54 15.11
CA HIS A 252 9.89 -10.26 14.70
C HIS A 252 10.16 -10.86 13.30
N PRO A 253 10.82 -10.15 12.36
CA PRO A 253 10.98 -10.59 10.97
C PRO A 253 11.59 -11.99 10.81
N ALA A 254 12.49 -12.39 11.73
CA ALA A 254 13.10 -13.73 11.72
C ALA A 254 12.13 -14.87 12.11
N THR A 255 10.94 -14.57 12.62
CA THR A 255 9.94 -15.58 12.98
C THR A 255 9.06 -15.92 11.77
N ILE A 256 8.46 -17.11 11.77
CA ILE A 256 7.47 -17.49 10.75
C ILE A 256 6.35 -16.45 10.64
N GLY A 257 5.82 -15.98 11.77
CA GLY A 257 4.78 -14.95 11.79
C GLY A 257 5.27 -13.63 11.17
N GLY A 258 6.54 -13.30 11.34
CA GLY A 258 7.15 -12.09 10.75
C GLY A 258 7.24 -12.20 9.23
N GLN A 259 7.71 -13.34 8.73
CA GLN A 259 7.83 -13.61 7.29
C GLN A 259 6.46 -13.70 6.60
N VAL A 260 5.48 -14.40 7.19
CA VAL A 260 4.09 -14.42 6.67
C VAL A 260 3.51 -13.01 6.66
N SER A 261 3.68 -12.25 7.74
CA SER A 261 3.20 -10.86 7.81
C SER A 261 3.85 -9.98 6.76
N PHE A 262 5.16 -10.11 6.57
CA PHE A 262 5.90 -9.40 5.53
C PHE A 262 5.31 -9.69 4.15
N PHE A 263 5.09 -10.97 3.81
CA PHE A 263 4.48 -11.33 2.54
C PHE A 263 3.09 -10.70 2.35
N VAL A 264 2.20 -10.82 3.34
CA VAL A 264 0.83 -10.29 3.25
C VAL A 264 0.81 -8.76 3.12
N VAL A 265 1.60 -8.03 3.91
CA VAL A 265 1.66 -6.56 3.87
C VAL A 265 2.18 -6.03 2.52
N HIS A 266 3.00 -6.82 1.81
CA HIS A 266 3.55 -6.48 0.49
C HIS A 266 2.75 -7.06 -0.69
N SER A 267 1.61 -7.70 -0.40
CA SER A 267 0.67 -8.19 -1.42
C SER A 267 0.16 -7.09 -2.35
N SER A 268 -0.33 -7.49 -3.52
CA SER A 268 -0.91 -6.57 -4.50
C SER A 268 -2.15 -5.86 -3.94
N ALA A 269 -2.98 -6.57 -3.16
CA ALA A 269 -4.15 -6.02 -2.47
C ALA A 269 -3.78 -4.96 -1.43
N CYS A 270 -2.83 -5.23 -0.54
CA CYS A 270 -2.37 -4.24 0.44
C CYS A 270 -1.69 -3.04 -0.22
N TRP A 271 -0.98 -3.27 -1.32
CA TRP A 271 -0.41 -2.20 -2.12
C TRP A 271 -1.48 -1.29 -2.73
N ALA A 272 -2.53 -1.87 -3.32
CA ALA A 272 -3.62 -1.11 -3.93
C ALA A 272 -4.42 -0.31 -2.89
N VAL A 273 -4.61 -0.84 -1.69
CA VAL A 273 -5.23 -0.12 -0.55
C VAL A 273 -4.40 1.10 -0.16
N ARG A 274 -3.06 0.99 -0.08
CA ARG A 274 -2.19 2.16 0.17
C ARG A 274 -2.26 3.20 -0.95
N LEU A 275 -2.17 2.76 -2.21
CA LEU A 275 -2.28 3.68 -3.35
C LEU A 275 -3.64 4.40 -3.36
N ARG A 276 -4.74 3.68 -3.09
CA ARG A 276 -6.09 4.25 -3.02
C ARG A 276 -6.15 5.43 -2.04
N ARG A 277 -5.52 5.30 -0.87
CA ARG A 277 -5.41 6.39 0.12
C ARG A 277 -4.68 7.62 -0.46
N GLU A 278 -3.60 7.42 -1.20
CA GLU A 278 -2.87 8.51 -1.87
C GLU A 278 -3.70 9.17 -2.99
N ILE A 279 -4.42 8.39 -3.79
CA ILE A 279 -5.31 8.92 -4.84
C ILE A 279 -6.37 9.82 -4.21
N LEU A 280 -7.04 9.35 -3.16
CA LEU A 280 -8.07 10.15 -2.46
C LEU A 280 -7.50 11.44 -1.88
N ALA A 281 -6.32 11.38 -1.26
CA ALA A 281 -5.66 12.58 -0.73
C ALA A 281 -5.37 13.62 -1.83
N ARG A 282 -4.91 13.18 -3.01
CA ARG A 282 -4.67 14.07 -4.16
C ARG A 282 -5.95 14.66 -4.71
N GLU A 283 -7.04 13.89 -4.81
CA GLU A 283 -8.33 14.40 -5.28
C GLU A 283 -8.95 15.38 -4.28
N ILE A 284 -8.78 15.14 -2.98
CA ILE A 284 -9.16 16.08 -1.92
C ILE A 284 -8.38 17.39 -2.07
N ASP A 285 -7.05 17.33 -2.22
CA ASP A 285 -6.22 18.52 -2.39
C ASP A 285 -6.54 19.29 -3.68
N ARG A 286 -6.78 18.57 -4.79
CA ARG A 286 -7.21 19.17 -6.07
C ARG A 286 -8.52 19.92 -5.90
N THR A 287 -9.49 19.30 -5.23
CA THR A 287 -10.81 19.90 -4.98
C THR A 287 -10.68 21.15 -4.11
N CYS A 288 -9.94 21.05 -2.99
CA CYS A 288 -9.69 22.19 -2.10
C CYS A 288 -8.99 23.35 -2.81
N ALA A 289 -8.08 23.08 -3.75
CA ALA A 289 -7.38 24.11 -4.52
C ALA A 289 -8.27 24.78 -5.58
N GLY A 290 -9.25 24.06 -6.12
CA GLY A 290 -10.13 24.53 -7.20
C GLY A 290 -11.38 25.29 -6.74
N VAL A 291 -11.68 25.29 -5.45
CA VAL A 291 -12.94 25.85 -4.91
C VAL A 291 -12.68 27.08 -4.06
N GLU A 292 -13.15 28.24 -4.53
CA GLU A 292 -13.14 29.47 -3.75
C GLU A 292 -14.07 29.36 -2.53
N GLY A 293 -13.61 29.81 -1.37
CA GLY A 293 -14.39 29.78 -0.12
C GLY A 293 -14.43 28.41 0.58
N GLY A 294 -13.63 27.45 0.11
CA GLY A 294 -13.44 26.13 0.73
C GLY A 294 -14.40 25.07 0.20
N ALA A 295 -13.88 23.85 0.03
CA ALA A 295 -14.61 22.72 -0.53
C ALA A 295 -15.54 22.04 0.49
N ARG A 296 -16.67 21.54 0.00
CA ARG A 296 -17.54 20.57 0.65
C ARG A 296 -17.27 19.18 0.09
N ILE A 297 -16.78 18.29 0.95
CA ILE A 297 -16.39 16.93 0.55
C ILE A 297 -17.23 15.91 1.31
N LEU A 298 -17.60 14.81 0.66
CA LEU A 298 -18.36 13.70 1.25
C LEU A 298 -17.60 12.39 1.09
N SER A 299 -17.34 11.71 2.20
CA SER A 299 -16.84 10.34 2.25
C SER A 299 -17.93 9.40 2.77
N VAL A 300 -18.31 8.39 1.97
CA VAL A 300 -19.31 7.37 2.33
C VAL A 300 -18.61 6.06 2.67
N ALA A 301 -18.90 5.53 3.87
CA ALA A 301 -18.12 4.48 4.54
C ALA A 301 -16.67 4.92 4.75
N CYS A 302 -16.50 6.01 5.51
CA CYS A 302 -15.24 6.73 5.65
C CYS A 302 -14.17 6.00 6.48
N GLY A 303 -14.54 5.01 7.28
CA GLY A 303 -13.62 4.39 8.25
C GLY A 303 -12.95 5.45 9.13
N HIS A 304 -11.62 5.34 9.29
CA HIS A 304 -10.82 6.31 10.07
C HIS A 304 -10.36 7.53 9.26
N LEU A 305 -10.74 7.65 7.98
CA LEU A 305 -10.49 8.84 7.15
C LEU A 305 -9.00 9.24 7.03
N ARG A 306 -8.12 8.23 6.96
CA ARG A 306 -6.65 8.39 7.00
C ARG A 306 -6.08 9.12 5.78
N GLU A 307 -6.80 9.21 4.68
CA GLU A 307 -6.45 10.03 3.51
C GLU A 307 -6.23 11.51 3.89
N LEU A 308 -6.90 12.03 4.92
CA LEU A 308 -6.68 13.40 5.41
C LEU A 308 -5.32 13.63 6.08
N GLU A 309 -4.61 12.58 6.47
CA GLU A 309 -3.24 12.73 6.97
C GLU A 309 -2.24 13.01 5.83
N LEU A 310 -2.63 12.69 4.58
CA LEU A 310 -1.81 12.91 3.39
C LEU A 310 -2.25 14.15 2.59
N ALA A 311 -3.52 14.59 2.74
CA ALA A 311 -4.00 15.80 2.12
C ALA A 311 -3.43 17.03 2.85
N GLU A 312 -2.74 17.91 2.13
CA GLU A 312 -2.10 19.09 2.73
C GLU A 312 -3.07 20.27 2.83
N ARG A 313 -3.93 20.47 1.83
CA ARG A 313 -4.79 21.66 1.69
C ARG A 313 -5.93 21.72 2.69
N VAL A 314 -6.28 20.58 3.26
CA VAL A 314 -7.30 20.51 4.32
C VAL A 314 -6.87 21.25 5.58
N ARG A 315 -5.55 21.39 5.82
CA ARG A 315 -4.97 22.11 6.97
C ARG A 315 -4.80 23.61 6.70
N ASP A 316 -4.75 24.01 5.43
CA ASP A 316 -4.57 25.40 4.99
C ASP A 316 -5.90 26.17 4.87
N GLY A 317 -7.00 25.65 5.43
CA GLY A 317 -8.33 26.24 5.32
C GLY A 317 -9.03 25.97 3.98
N GLY A 318 -8.55 24.99 3.20
CA GLY A 318 -9.17 24.60 1.92
C GLY A 318 -10.51 23.88 2.06
N LEU A 319 -10.92 23.51 3.28
CA LEU A 319 -12.20 22.88 3.57
C LEU A 319 -13.20 23.88 4.14
N LYS A 320 -14.41 23.85 3.59
CA LYS A 320 -15.59 24.45 4.22
C LYS A 320 -16.27 23.43 5.14
N THR A 321 -16.48 22.21 4.67
CA THR A 321 -17.07 21.11 5.45
C THR A 321 -16.64 19.77 4.87
N PHE A 322 -16.26 18.82 5.72
CA PHE A 322 -16.01 17.44 5.32
C PHE A 322 -17.05 16.52 5.98
N TYR A 323 -17.95 15.94 5.21
CA TYR A 323 -18.93 14.99 5.70
C TYR A 323 -18.30 13.59 5.74
N ALA A 324 -18.11 13.06 6.95
CA ALA A 324 -17.56 11.73 7.19
C ALA A 324 -18.69 10.79 7.62
N LEU A 325 -19.21 9.99 6.69
CA LEU A 325 -20.32 9.08 6.94
C LEU A 325 -19.83 7.64 7.09
N ASP A 326 -20.17 7.01 8.22
CA ASP A 326 -19.94 5.59 8.45
C ASP A 326 -21.04 5.00 9.35
N GLN A 327 -21.28 3.70 9.21
CA GLN A 327 -22.21 2.97 10.10
C GLN A 327 -21.53 2.49 11.37
N ASP A 328 -20.20 2.39 11.37
CA ASP A 328 -19.40 2.02 12.54
C ASP A 328 -19.17 3.25 13.42
N GLY A 329 -19.96 3.35 14.51
CA GLY A 329 -19.85 4.44 15.47
C GLY A 329 -18.46 4.59 16.10
N GLU A 330 -17.67 3.52 16.12
CA GLU A 330 -16.29 3.56 16.62
C GLU A 330 -15.32 4.17 15.61
N SER A 331 -15.51 3.91 14.33
CA SER A 331 -14.78 4.61 13.25
C SER A 331 -15.10 6.12 13.28
N ILE A 332 -16.37 6.45 13.46
CA ILE A 332 -16.84 7.84 13.62
C ILE A 332 -16.22 8.52 14.85
N LYS A 333 -16.05 7.79 15.96
CA LYS A 333 -15.33 8.29 17.14
C LYS A 333 -13.87 8.56 16.82
N GLU A 334 -13.18 7.61 16.21
CA GLU A 334 -11.77 7.75 15.82
C GLU A 334 -11.53 8.96 14.90
N VAL A 335 -12.44 9.25 13.97
CA VAL A 335 -12.37 10.44 13.11
C VAL A 335 -12.40 11.73 13.93
N ARG A 336 -13.31 11.84 14.92
CA ARG A 336 -13.38 13.01 15.80
C ARG A 336 -12.12 13.17 16.64
N ASP A 337 -11.58 12.06 17.13
CA ASP A 337 -10.40 12.06 18.00
C ASP A 337 -9.11 12.37 17.19
N SER A 338 -9.03 11.91 15.93
CA SER A 338 -7.87 12.11 15.05
C SER A 338 -7.80 13.51 14.42
N PHE A 339 -8.95 14.16 14.19
CA PHE A 339 -9.03 15.41 13.44
C PHE A 339 -9.87 16.50 14.14
N PRO A 340 -9.58 16.84 15.41
CA PRO A 340 -10.43 17.73 16.21
C PRO A 340 -10.49 19.17 15.68
N ASP A 341 -9.45 19.61 14.95
CA ASP A 341 -9.32 20.99 14.47
C ASP A 341 -9.80 21.18 13.01
N LEU A 342 -10.23 20.12 12.33
CA LEU A 342 -10.73 20.19 10.96
C LEU A 342 -12.26 20.36 10.95
N PRO A 343 -12.84 21.03 9.95
CA PRO A 343 -14.29 21.23 9.84
C PRO A 343 -15.00 19.95 9.36
N ILE A 344 -14.93 18.88 10.15
CA ILE A 344 -15.50 17.57 9.84
C ILE A 344 -16.86 17.42 10.53
N GLU A 345 -17.89 17.12 9.74
CA GLU A 345 -19.19 16.70 10.23
C GLU A 345 -19.29 15.17 10.17
N THR A 346 -19.21 14.51 11.32
CA THR A 346 -19.36 13.06 11.39
C THR A 346 -20.83 12.65 11.38
N VAL A 347 -21.19 11.74 10.47
CA VAL A 347 -22.55 11.24 10.30
C VAL A 347 -22.57 9.74 10.55
N GLU A 348 -23.11 9.31 11.70
CA GLU A 348 -23.37 7.89 11.92
C GLU A 348 -24.58 7.46 11.08
N GLY A 349 -24.33 6.78 9.97
CA GLY A 349 -25.32 6.56 8.92
C GLY A 349 -25.01 5.35 8.05
N SER A 350 -26.01 4.90 7.29
CA SER A 350 -25.87 3.72 6.43
C SER A 350 -26.18 4.03 4.98
N VAL A 351 -25.67 3.19 4.07
CA VAL A 351 -26.03 3.17 2.64
C VAL A 351 -27.56 3.16 2.45
N ARG A 352 -28.27 2.40 3.27
CA ARG A 352 -29.74 2.35 3.25
C ARG A 352 -30.35 3.72 3.57
N GLY A 353 -29.77 4.48 4.50
CA GLY A 353 -30.18 5.85 4.82
C GLY A 353 -30.08 6.78 3.62
N ILE A 354 -28.98 6.72 2.88
CA ILE A 354 -28.75 7.50 1.66
C ILE A 354 -29.76 7.11 0.55
N ILE A 355 -29.89 5.81 0.27
CA ILE A 355 -30.81 5.30 -0.77
C ILE A 355 -32.27 5.64 -0.46
N SER A 356 -32.66 5.58 0.82
CA SER A 356 -34.02 5.92 1.27
C SER A 356 -34.25 7.42 1.51
N LYS A 357 -33.27 8.27 1.18
CA LYS A 357 -33.32 9.74 1.35
C LYS A 357 -33.52 10.21 2.80
N LYS A 358 -33.19 9.38 3.79
CA LYS A 358 -33.16 9.77 5.21
C LYS A 358 -31.89 10.56 5.55
N THR A 359 -30.83 10.31 4.80
CA THR A 359 -29.57 11.04 4.87
C THR A 359 -29.32 11.66 3.51
N THR A 360 -29.18 12.98 3.48
CA THR A 360 -29.03 13.76 2.25
C THR A 360 -27.96 14.82 2.45
N PHE A 361 -27.25 15.11 1.37
CA PHE A 361 -26.24 16.16 1.30
C PHE A 361 -26.54 17.02 0.08
N GLU A 362 -26.02 18.24 0.07
CA GLU A 362 -26.22 19.21 -0.99
C GLU A 362 -24.93 19.98 -1.23
N ASP A 363 -24.81 20.54 -2.43
CA ASP A 363 -23.68 21.36 -2.86
C ASP A 363 -22.31 20.72 -2.63
N ILE A 364 -22.18 19.40 -2.87
CA ILE A 364 -20.93 18.67 -2.69
C ILE A 364 -20.01 18.93 -3.89
N ASP A 365 -18.77 19.35 -3.60
CA ASP A 365 -17.71 19.54 -4.60
C ASP A 365 -17.07 18.21 -4.99
N PHE A 366 -16.85 17.34 -4.00
CA PHE A 366 -16.28 16.02 -4.21
C PHE A 366 -16.93 14.97 -3.30
N ALA A 367 -17.48 13.92 -3.89
CA ALA A 367 -18.02 12.77 -3.16
C ALA A 367 -17.25 11.51 -3.52
N TYR A 368 -17.00 10.62 -2.56
CA TYR A 368 -16.38 9.33 -2.87
C TYR A 368 -16.83 8.17 -1.97
N ALA A 369 -16.72 6.96 -2.53
CA ALA A 369 -16.91 5.69 -1.84
C ALA A 369 -15.81 4.72 -2.29
N ALA A 370 -14.76 4.59 -1.49
CA ALA A 370 -13.49 4.05 -1.95
C ALA A 370 -13.36 2.52 -1.88
N GLY A 371 -14.12 1.83 -1.03
CA GLY A 371 -14.09 0.36 -0.90
C GLY A 371 -15.43 -0.27 -0.58
N LEU A 372 -16.51 0.52 -0.69
CA LEU A 372 -17.84 0.09 -0.30
C LEU A 372 -18.52 -0.74 -1.40
N LEU A 373 -18.28 -0.41 -2.67
CA LEU A 373 -18.92 -1.07 -3.82
C LEU A 373 -18.55 -2.56 -3.91
N ASP A 374 -17.38 -2.92 -3.38
CA ASP A 374 -16.89 -4.29 -3.25
C ASP A 374 -17.86 -5.21 -2.47
N TYR A 375 -18.81 -4.65 -1.72
CA TYR A 375 -19.79 -5.41 -0.93
C TYR A 375 -21.23 -5.26 -1.44
N LEU A 376 -21.47 -4.37 -2.41
CA LEU A 376 -22.81 -4.04 -2.87
C LEU A 376 -23.13 -4.78 -4.16
N VAL A 377 -24.25 -5.51 -4.19
CA VAL A 377 -24.82 -6.03 -5.44
C VAL A 377 -25.17 -4.88 -6.39
N ALA A 378 -25.11 -5.14 -7.70
CA ALA A 378 -25.20 -4.08 -8.72
C ALA A 378 -26.40 -3.13 -8.54
N PRO A 379 -27.65 -3.59 -8.30
CA PRO A 379 -28.78 -2.67 -8.13
C PRO A 379 -28.66 -1.72 -6.93
N VAL A 380 -27.96 -2.14 -5.87
CA VAL A 380 -27.73 -1.31 -4.68
C VAL A 380 -26.60 -0.32 -4.94
N ALA A 381 -25.53 -0.76 -5.61
CA ALA A 381 -24.42 0.09 -5.99
C ALA A 381 -24.86 1.22 -6.95
N MET A 382 -25.63 0.89 -8.00
CA MET A 382 -26.20 1.86 -8.95
C MET A 382 -27.02 2.94 -8.24
N ARG A 383 -27.94 2.51 -7.35
CA ARG A 383 -28.75 3.45 -6.56
C ARG A 383 -27.90 4.33 -5.65
N LEU A 384 -26.86 3.80 -5.03
CA LEU A 384 -25.96 4.60 -4.20
C LEU A 384 -25.22 5.65 -5.05
N ILE A 385 -24.68 5.25 -6.21
CA ILE A 385 -24.00 6.15 -7.16
C ILE A 385 -24.95 7.26 -7.61
N GLU A 386 -26.17 6.93 -8.05
CA GLU A 386 -27.20 7.91 -8.44
C GLU A 386 -27.48 8.92 -7.31
N ARG A 387 -27.59 8.46 -6.06
CA ARG A 387 -27.82 9.35 -4.91
C ARG A 387 -26.61 10.25 -4.64
N MET A 388 -25.40 9.70 -4.63
CA MET A 388 -24.18 10.47 -4.41
C MET A 388 -23.98 11.52 -5.52
N PHE A 389 -24.23 11.15 -6.78
CA PHE A 389 -24.19 12.06 -7.92
C PHE A 389 -25.23 13.19 -7.79
N SER A 390 -26.43 12.88 -7.26
CA SER A 390 -27.46 13.90 -7.01
C SER A 390 -27.07 14.92 -5.93
N PHE A 391 -26.11 14.61 -5.05
CA PHE A 391 -25.61 15.55 -4.03
C PHE A 391 -24.58 16.53 -4.57
N LEU A 392 -24.00 16.24 -5.75
CA LEU A 392 -23.01 17.10 -6.36
C LEU A 392 -23.63 18.40 -6.87
N LYS A 393 -22.89 19.49 -6.72
CA LYS A 393 -23.15 20.73 -7.46
C LYS A 393 -22.69 20.60 -8.92
N PRO A 394 -23.11 21.51 -9.82
CA PRO A 394 -22.49 21.64 -11.15
C PRO A 394 -20.97 21.81 -11.05
N GLY A 395 -20.21 21.04 -11.84
CA GLY A 395 -18.76 20.95 -11.80
C GLY A 395 -18.19 20.12 -10.63
N GLY A 396 -19.04 19.50 -9.81
CA GLY A 396 -18.62 18.58 -8.75
C GLY A 396 -18.27 17.19 -9.28
N CYS A 397 -17.46 16.44 -8.53
CA CYS A 397 -16.95 15.13 -8.93
C CYS A 397 -17.38 14.00 -7.98
N LEU A 398 -17.71 12.84 -8.53
CA LEU A 398 -17.91 11.58 -7.81
C LEU A 398 -16.78 10.61 -8.15
N LEU A 399 -16.12 10.04 -7.14
CA LEU A 399 -15.17 8.94 -7.31
C LEU A 399 -15.67 7.67 -6.62
N VAL A 400 -15.79 6.59 -7.38
CA VAL A 400 -16.04 5.25 -6.83
C VAL A 400 -14.99 4.27 -7.32
N ALA A 401 -14.73 3.22 -6.53
CA ALA A 401 -13.74 2.23 -6.85
C ALA A 401 -14.23 0.81 -6.55
N ASN A 402 -13.65 -0.17 -7.26
CA ASN A 402 -13.94 -1.59 -7.06
C ASN A 402 -12.67 -2.43 -7.26
N PHE A 403 -12.46 -3.45 -6.45
CA PHE A 403 -11.46 -4.48 -6.72
C PHE A 403 -11.79 -5.22 -8.02
N THR A 404 -10.77 -5.51 -8.83
CA THR A 404 -10.91 -6.22 -10.10
C THR A 404 -10.75 -7.73 -9.91
N PRO A 405 -11.21 -8.55 -10.88
CA PRO A 405 -10.93 -9.99 -10.87
C PRO A 405 -9.47 -10.33 -11.21
N ALA A 406 -8.61 -9.34 -11.51
CA ALA A 406 -7.21 -9.56 -11.86
C ALA A 406 -6.28 -9.73 -10.65
N GLY A 407 -6.78 -9.52 -9.43
CA GLY A 407 -5.97 -9.61 -8.21
C GLY A 407 -5.41 -11.01 -7.94
N GLU A 408 -4.08 -11.10 -7.75
CA GLU A 408 -3.40 -12.36 -7.45
C GLU A 408 -3.65 -12.88 -6.03
N ASP A 409 -4.13 -12.02 -5.13
CA ASP A 409 -4.33 -12.34 -3.71
C ASP A 409 -5.75 -12.87 -3.40
N ILE A 410 -6.64 -12.91 -4.39
CA ILE A 410 -8.07 -13.21 -4.19
C ILE A 410 -8.28 -14.57 -3.51
N GLY A 411 -7.59 -15.62 -3.97
CA GLY A 411 -7.68 -16.96 -3.37
C GLY A 411 -7.25 -16.95 -1.90
N TYR A 412 -6.18 -16.21 -1.56
CA TYR A 412 -5.71 -16.05 -0.18
C TYR A 412 -6.70 -15.26 0.68
N MET A 413 -7.23 -14.14 0.17
CA MET A 413 -8.21 -13.29 0.83
C MET A 413 -9.47 -14.09 1.19
N GLU A 414 -10.03 -14.82 0.24
CA GLU A 414 -11.25 -15.60 0.47
C GLU A 414 -10.98 -16.80 1.39
N ALA A 415 -9.89 -17.54 1.17
CA ALA A 415 -9.61 -18.77 1.93
C ALA A 415 -9.14 -18.50 3.37
N PHE A 416 -8.13 -17.64 3.58
CA PHE A 416 -7.50 -17.47 4.89
C PHE A 416 -7.96 -16.22 5.64
N MET A 417 -8.36 -15.17 4.93
CA MET A 417 -8.85 -13.93 5.57
C MET A 417 -10.37 -13.92 5.75
N ASP A 418 -11.08 -14.89 5.15
CA ASP A 418 -12.54 -14.89 5.05
C ASP A 418 -13.07 -13.55 4.49
N TRP A 419 -12.32 -12.98 3.54
CA TRP A 419 -12.59 -11.69 2.93
C TRP A 419 -13.16 -11.86 1.52
N TRP A 420 -14.48 -11.83 1.44
CA TRP A 420 -15.25 -12.03 0.20
C TRP A 420 -15.68 -10.68 -0.36
N LEU A 421 -15.34 -10.43 -1.63
CA LEU A 421 -15.73 -9.23 -2.36
C LEU A 421 -16.49 -9.56 -3.64
N ILE A 422 -17.24 -8.59 -4.14
CA ILE A 422 -17.81 -8.56 -5.48
C ILE A 422 -16.80 -7.87 -6.38
N TYR A 423 -16.01 -8.66 -7.09
CA TYR A 423 -15.01 -8.18 -8.04
C TYR A 423 -15.68 -7.68 -9.33
N ARG A 424 -15.19 -6.57 -9.87
CA ARG A 424 -15.69 -5.97 -11.12
C ARG A 424 -14.55 -5.48 -11.99
N THR A 425 -14.62 -5.80 -13.27
CA THR A 425 -13.80 -5.18 -14.32
C THR A 425 -14.16 -3.71 -14.50
N SER A 426 -13.33 -2.94 -15.21
CA SER A 426 -13.65 -1.56 -15.59
C SER A 426 -14.96 -1.44 -16.39
N ASP A 427 -15.28 -2.44 -17.22
CA ASP A 427 -16.53 -2.44 -17.99
C ASP A 427 -17.75 -2.67 -17.08
N GLU A 428 -17.67 -3.62 -16.15
CA GLU A 428 -18.72 -3.84 -15.15
C GLU A 428 -18.87 -2.65 -14.19
N LEU A 429 -17.78 -1.95 -13.85
CA LEU A 429 -17.86 -0.70 -13.09
C LEU A 429 -18.55 0.40 -13.92
N ARG A 430 -18.26 0.50 -15.22
CA ARG A 430 -18.94 1.43 -16.13
C ARG A 430 -20.44 1.17 -16.19
N GLU A 431 -20.85 -0.09 -16.22
CA GLU A 431 -22.27 -0.47 -16.23
C GLU A 431 -23.02 0.03 -14.99
N LEU A 432 -22.35 0.13 -13.83
CA LEU A 432 -22.97 0.69 -12.62
C LEU A 432 -23.30 2.19 -12.74
N LEU A 433 -22.71 2.90 -13.71
CA LEU A 433 -22.97 4.31 -13.98
C LEU A 433 -24.13 4.53 -14.97
N SER A 434 -24.65 3.46 -15.58
CA SER A 434 -25.67 3.56 -16.65
C SER A 434 -27.00 4.19 -16.21
N GLY A 435 -27.26 4.26 -14.90
CA GLY A 435 -28.45 4.92 -14.34
C GLY A 435 -28.33 6.43 -14.18
N LEU A 436 -27.15 7.02 -14.42
CA LEU A 436 -26.95 8.46 -14.29
C LEU A 436 -27.66 9.25 -15.40
N PRO A 437 -28.26 10.42 -15.09
CA PRO A 437 -28.90 11.27 -16.09
C PRO A 437 -27.85 11.86 -17.03
N GLY A 438 -27.80 11.36 -18.27
CA GLY A 438 -26.72 11.66 -19.22
C GLY A 438 -26.60 13.13 -19.62
N ASP A 439 -27.65 13.93 -19.46
CA ASP A 439 -27.66 15.39 -19.66
C ASP A 439 -27.03 16.17 -18.49
N GLU A 440 -26.89 15.55 -17.32
CA GLU A 440 -26.18 16.11 -16.17
C GLU A 440 -24.73 15.62 -16.06
N VAL A 441 -24.28 14.68 -16.90
CA VAL A 441 -22.92 14.14 -16.84
C VAL A 441 -22.02 14.86 -17.84
N ALA A 442 -21.02 15.59 -17.35
CA ALA A 442 -20.04 16.29 -18.18
C ALA A 442 -18.96 15.34 -18.70
N ASN A 443 -18.45 14.47 -17.83
CA ASN A 443 -17.35 13.57 -18.15
C ASN A 443 -17.39 12.29 -17.31
N ILE A 444 -16.92 11.18 -17.89
CA ILE A 444 -16.68 9.92 -17.19
C ILE A 444 -15.27 9.44 -17.54
N GLU A 445 -14.41 9.34 -16.52
CA GLU A 445 -13.10 8.72 -16.63
C GLU A 445 -13.10 7.39 -15.88
N ILE A 446 -12.60 6.33 -16.51
CA ILE A 446 -12.42 5.03 -15.88
C ILE A 446 -11.00 4.57 -16.11
N TYR A 447 -10.31 4.23 -15.03
CA TYR A 447 -8.93 3.76 -15.06
C TYR A 447 -8.69 2.67 -14.01
N GLU A 448 -7.57 1.99 -14.12
CA GLU A 448 -7.10 1.01 -13.13
C GLU A 448 -5.84 1.53 -12.45
N ASP A 449 -5.54 1.03 -11.26
CA ASP A 449 -4.21 1.22 -10.68
C ASP A 449 -3.12 0.55 -11.54
N MET A 450 -1.85 0.89 -11.27
CA MET A 450 -0.72 0.38 -12.06
C MET A 450 -0.53 -1.15 -12.01
N ARG A 451 -1.23 -1.86 -11.12
CA ARG A 451 -1.22 -3.32 -11.00
C ARG A 451 -2.53 -3.96 -11.44
N GLY A 452 -3.50 -3.17 -11.90
CA GLY A 452 -4.82 -3.63 -12.29
C GLY A 452 -5.66 -4.18 -11.13
N VAL A 453 -5.32 -3.93 -9.86
CA VAL A 453 -5.99 -4.56 -8.70
C VAL A 453 -7.30 -3.86 -8.34
N VAL A 454 -7.36 -2.55 -8.54
CA VAL A 454 -8.51 -1.69 -8.29
C VAL A 454 -8.79 -0.86 -9.54
N THR A 455 -10.06 -0.81 -9.95
CA THR A 455 -10.56 0.10 -10.96
C THR A 455 -11.32 1.25 -10.30
N TYR A 456 -11.19 2.44 -10.88
CA TYR A 456 -11.75 3.70 -10.41
C TYR A 456 -12.63 4.28 -11.51
N ALA A 457 -13.75 4.87 -11.12
CA ALA A 457 -14.58 5.71 -11.97
C ALA A 457 -14.71 7.09 -11.36
N VAL A 458 -14.37 8.11 -12.14
CA VAL A 458 -14.53 9.53 -11.81
C VAL A 458 -15.60 10.09 -12.73
N VAL A 459 -16.66 10.65 -12.14
CA VAL A 459 -17.79 11.23 -12.87
C VAL A 459 -17.91 12.70 -12.50
N GLU A 460 -17.85 13.57 -13.49
CA GLU A 460 -18.02 15.02 -13.34
C GLU A 460 -19.45 15.42 -13.71
N LYS A 461 -20.07 16.26 -12.88
CA LYS A 461 -21.40 16.79 -13.11
C LYS A 461 -21.34 18.08 -13.94
N ALA A 462 -22.22 18.20 -14.92
CA ALA A 462 -22.33 19.34 -15.84
C ALA A 462 -22.81 20.64 -15.16
#